data_AF-A0AAN8ZU84-F1
#
_entry.id   AF-A0AAN8ZU84-F1
#
_cell.length_a   1.000
_cell.length_b   1.000
_cell.length_c   1.000
_cell.angle_alpha   90.00
_cell.angle_beta   90.00
_cell.angle_gamma   90.00
#
_symmetry.space_group_name_H-M   'P 1'
#
loop_
_entity.id
_entity.type
_entity.pdbx_description
1 polymer ?
#
loop_
_entity_poly.entity_id
_entity_poly.type
_entity_poly.pdbx_seq_one_letter_code
_entity_poly.pdbx_strand_id
1 'polypeptide(L)' 'MSDCEVLEDFQAEKNSTKKIESLHVKFQLQKECHFGEHFLLIGDHPIIGSWNLSKAIPMNWSDGHLWSVELVRNWNKFRA' A
#
# COMPACT_ATOMS: atom_id res chain seq x y z
N MET A 1 46.88 -1.83 38.40
CA MET A 1 46.87 -0.79 37.34
C MET A 1 47.19 -1.50 36.05
N SER A 2 46.25 -1.84 35.17
CA SER A 2 44.98 -1.18 34.87
C SER A 2 43.86 -2.21 34.78
N ASP A 3 42.78 -1.98 35.53
CA ASP A 3 41.50 -2.64 35.33
C ASP A 3 40.93 -2.18 33.99
N CYS A 4 40.60 -3.10 33.10
CA CYS A 4 39.73 -2.82 31.95
C CYS A 4 38.40 -3.47 32.29
N GLU A 5 37.52 -2.65 32.85
CA GLU A 5 36.18 -3.04 33.26
C GLU A 5 35.39 -3.57 32.07
N VAL A 6 34.77 -4.72 32.35
CA VAL A 6 33.56 -5.27 31.77
C VAL A 6 32.75 -4.27 30.92
N LEU A 7 32.56 -4.61 29.64
CA LEU A 7 31.32 -4.29 28.93
C LEU A 7 30.70 -5.62 28.50
N GLU A 8 29.76 -6.04 29.34
CA GLU A 8 28.89 -7.20 29.18
C GLU A 8 27.98 -7.06 27.95
N ASP A 9 27.78 -8.23 27.34
CA ASP A 9 26.71 -8.64 26.45
C ASP A 9 26.65 -8.06 25.03
N PHE A 10 27.21 -8.85 24.10
CA PHE A 10 26.70 -8.97 22.73
C PHE A 10 25.23 -9.41 22.76
N GLN A 11 24.31 -8.46 22.91
CA GLN A 11 22.90 -8.68 22.62
C GLN A 11 22.77 -8.77 21.09
N ALA A 12 22.64 -10.00 20.59
CA ALA A 12 22.22 -10.26 19.23
C ALA A 12 20.92 -9.50 18.95
N GLU A 13 20.98 -8.54 18.01
CA GLU A 13 19.80 -7.82 17.51
C GLU A 13 18.79 -8.83 16.97
N LYS A 14 17.81 -9.19 17.80
CA LYS A 14 16.62 -9.90 17.37
C LYS A 14 15.90 -8.99 16.40
N ASN A 15 16.10 -9.23 15.10
CA ASN A 15 15.30 -8.65 14.03
C ASN A 15 13.82 -8.92 14.32
N SER A 16 13.19 -7.99 15.03
CA SER A 16 11.75 -7.98 15.28
C SER A 16 11.09 -7.68 13.95
N THR A 17 10.82 -8.74 13.21
CA THR A 17 10.04 -8.68 11.97
C THR A 17 8.62 -8.30 12.37
N LYS A 18 8.39 -6.99 12.47
CA LYS A 18 7.07 -6.41 12.72
C LYS A 18 6.14 -6.91 11.62
N LYS A 19 5.25 -7.82 11.99
CA LYS A 19 4.25 -8.39 11.08
C LYS A 19 3.32 -7.26 10.66
N ILE A 20 3.36 -6.88 9.39
CA ILE A 20 2.38 -5.93 8.83
C ILE A 20 1.04 -6.69 8.81
N GLU A 21 -0.01 -6.13 9.40
CA GLU A 21 -1.34 -6.75 9.41
C GLU A 21 -2.18 -6.30 8.22
N SER A 22 -2.08 -5.01 7.89
CA SER A 22 -2.74 -4.39 6.75
C SER A 22 -1.84 -3.34 6.09
N LEU A 23 -1.85 -3.32 4.77
CA LEU A 23 -1.23 -2.27 3.96
C LEU A 23 -2.34 -1.38 3.38
N HIS A 24 -2.23 -0.07 3.61
CA HIS A 24 -3.06 0.93 2.97
C HIS A 24 -2.34 1.43 1.71
N VAL A 25 -3.00 1.39 0.56
CA VAL A 25 -2.45 1.81 -0.73
C VAL A 25 -3.36 2.87 -1.32
N LYS A 26 -2.77 4.00 -1.72
CA LYS A 26 -3.47 5.08 -2.43
C LYS A 26 -2.96 5.15 -3.86
N PHE A 27 -3.85 4.91 -4.81
CA PHE A 27 -3.58 5.12 -6.23
C PHE A 27 -3.89 6.58 -6.57
N GLN A 28 -3.00 7.22 -7.32
CA GLN A 28 -3.18 8.61 -7.76
C GLN A 28 -2.90 8.72 -9.25
N LEU A 29 -3.78 9.43 -9.94
CA LEU A 29 -3.66 9.78 -11.35
C LEU A 29 -3.96 11.27 -11.50
N GLN A 30 -3.02 12.05 -12.02
CA GLN A 30 -3.26 13.46 -12.34
C GLN A 30 -3.57 13.59 -13.82
N LYS A 31 -4.84 13.83 -14.16
CA LYS A 31 -5.29 13.88 -15.56
C LYS A 31 -6.64 14.58 -15.73
N GLU A 32 -6.77 15.39 -16.77
CA GLU A 32 -8.03 16.01 -17.16
C GLU A 32 -8.93 15.03 -17.95
N CYS A 33 -10.25 15.19 -17.83
CA CYS A 33 -11.23 14.52 -18.68
C CYS A 33 -12.44 15.45 -18.91
N HIS A 34 -13.27 15.11 -19.90
CA HIS A 34 -14.46 15.89 -20.21
C HIS A 34 -15.54 15.68 -19.14
N PHE A 35 -16.50 16.61 -19.09
CA PHE A 35 -17.66 16.47 -18.22
C PHE A 35 -18.44 15.18 -18.55
N GLY A 36 -18.72 14.38 -17.52
CA GLY A 36 -19.38 13.08 -17.65
C GLY A 36 -18.43 11.90 -17.88
N GLU A 37 -17.13 12.14 -18.08
CA GLU A 37 -16.12 11.08 -18.13
C GLU A 37 -15.57 10.78 -16.72
N HIS A 38 -15.14 9.53 -16.52
CA HIS A 38 -14.55 9.08 -15.27
C HIS A 38 -13.37 8.15 -15.54
N PHE A 39 -12.34 8.22 -14.70
CA PHE A 39 -11.28 7.20 -14.67
C PHE A 39 -11.65 6.09 -13.70
N LEU A 40 -11.36 4.84 -14.11
CA LEU A 40 -11.59 3.66 -13.30
C LEU A 40 -10.26 2.90 -13.11
N LEU A 41 -10.08 2.36 -11.91
CA LEU A 41 -8.95 1.49 -11.56
C LEU A 41 -9.32 0.03 -11.78
N ILE A 42 -8.45 -0.70 -12.48
CA ILE A 42 -8.57 -2.14 -12.67
C ILE A 42 -7.18 -2.78 -12.81
N GLY A 43 -7.03 -4.03 -12.39
CA GLY A 43 -5.81 -4.81 -12.59
C GLY A 43 -6.01 -6.30 -12.32
N ASP A 44 -4.92 -7.06 -12.22
CA ASP A 44 -4.95 -8.53 -12.06
C ASP A 44 -5.57 -8.98 -10.73
N HIS A 45 -5.31 -8.21 -9.68
CA HIS A 45 -5.61 -8.62 -8.34
C HIS A 45 -7.12 -8.55 -8.10
N PRO A 46 -7.75 -9.54 -7.42
CA PRO A 46 -9.19 -9.55 -7.22
C PRO A 46 -9.76 -8.29 -6.55
N ILE A 47 -8.98 -7.63 -5.70
CA ILE A 47 -9.37 -6.36 -5.06
C ILE A 47 -9.55 -5.21 -6.07
N ILE A 48 -8.94 -5.30 -7.25
CA ILE A 48 -9.04 -4.34 -8.35
C ILE A 48 -9.65 -5.00 -9.59
N GLY A 49 -10.49 -6.02 -9.40
CA GLY A 49 -11.42 -6.51 -10.44
C GLY A 49 -10.91 -7.62 -11.37
N SER A 50 -9.66 -8.08 -11.25
CA SER A 50 -9.10 -9.16 -12.10
C SER A 50 -9.31 -8.94 -13.60
N TRP A 51 -8.99 -7.75 -14.08
CA TRP A 51 -9.16 -7.29 -15.47
C TRP A 51 -10.59 -7.37 -16.01
N ASN A 52 -11.61 -7.59 -15.17
CA ASN A 52 -13.01 -7.49 -15.54
C ASN A 52 -13.54 -6.05 -15.39
N LEU A 53 -13.82 -5.37 -16.51
CA LEU A 53 -14.29 -3.98 -16.54
C LEU A 53 -15.57 -3.73 -15.73
N SER A 54 -16.46 -4.72 -15.57
CA SER A 54 -17.66 -4.57 -14.74
C SER A 54 -17.36 -4.49 -13.24
N LYS A 55 -16.13 -4.82 -12.84
CA LYS A 55 -15.61 -4.75 -11.48
C LYS A 55 -14.60 -3.61 -11.28
N ALA A 56 -14.43 -2.75 -12.29
CA ALA A 56 -13.52 -1.62 -12.20
C ALA A 56 -14.01 -0.63 -11.12
N ILE A 57 -13.08 -0.03 -10.40
CA ILE A 57 -13.38 0.87 -9.28
C ILE A 57 -13.31 2.32 -9.77
N PRO A 58 -14.40 3.10 -9.73
CA PRO A 58 -14.36 4.52 -10.08
C PRO A 58 -13.41 5.29 -9.16
N MET A 59 -12.57 6.15 -9.74
CA MET A 59 -11.70 7.03 -8.97
C MET A 59 -12.45 8.29 -8.52
N ASN A 60 -12.09 8.82 -7.35
CA ASN A 60 -12.62 10.08 -6.84
C ASN A 60 -11.79 11.25 -7.38
N TRP A 61 -12.45 12.24 -7.97
CA TRP A 61 -11.83 13.48 -8.41
C TRP A 61 -11.64 14.46 -7.23
N SER A 62 -10.54 15.20 -7.24
CA SER A 62 -10.31 16.39 -6.43
C SER A 62 -9.64 17.49 -7.25
N ASP A 63 -9.55 18.68 -6.66
CA ASP A 63 -8.89 19.84 -7.27
C ASP A 63 -7.49 19.51 -7.81
N GLY A 64 -7.11 20.18 -8.90
CA GLY A 64 -5.85 19.92 -9.61
C GLY A 64 -5.88 18.67 -10.51
N HIS A 65 -7.09 18.19 -10.85
CA HIS A 65 -7.32 17.01 -11.69
C HIS A 65 -6.71 15.73 -11.11
N LEU A 66 -6.70 15.65 -9.77
CA LEU A 66 -6.15 14.52 -9.05
C LEU A 66 -7.25 13.51 -8.78
N TRP A 67 -7.11 12.33 -9.38
CA TRP A 67 -7.98 11.19 -9.20
C TRP A 67 -7.36 10.24 -8.19
N SER A 68 -8.14 9.74 -7.23
CA SER A 68 -7.62 8.80 -6.24
C SER A 68 -8.57 7.69 -5.81
N VAL A 69 -7.98 6.56 -5.42
CA VAL A 69 -8.65 5.41 -4.79
C VAL A 69 -7.77 4.91 -3.65
N GLU A 70 -8.38 4.68 -2.50
CA GLU A 70 -7.72 4.13 -1.31
C GLU A 70 -8.17 2.69 -1.08
N LEU A 71 -7.22 1.77 -0.93
CA LEU A 71 -7.49 0.35 -0.72
C LEU A 71 -6.72 -0.14 0.51
N VAL A 72 -7.42 -0.85 1.40
CA VAL A 72 -6.81 -1.55 2.54
C VAL A 72 -6.74 -3.03 2.22
N ARG A 73 -5.53 -3.57 2.18
CA ARG A 73 -5.32 -5.01 1.99
C ARG A 73 -4.68 -5.62 3.23
N ASN A 74 -5.31 -6.67 3.74
CA ASN A 74 -4.73 -7.48 4.81
C ASN A 74 -3.49 -8.22 4.27
N TRP A 75 -2.33 -7.96 4.88
CA TRP A 75 -1.03 -8.52 4.47
C TRP A 75 -1.02 -10.05 4.51
N ASN A 76 -1.74 -10.65 5.48
CA ASN A 76 -1.89 -12.10 5.59
C ASN A 76 -2.57 -12.75 4.37
N LYS A 77 -3.21 -11.97 3.48
CA LYS A 77 -3.81 -12.43 2.23
C LYS A 77 -2.95 -12.12 0.98
N PHE A 78 -1.70 -11.67 1.15
CA PHE A 78 -0.78 -11.37 0.04
C PHE A 78 0.14 -12.54 -0.33
N ARG A 79 0.35 -13.50 0.58
CA ARG A 79 1.26 -14.64 0.38
C ARG A 79 0.54 -15.92 -0.10
N ALA A 80 -0.38 -15.79 -1.05
CA ALA A 80 -1.00 -16.95 -1.71
C ALA A 80 -0.30 -17.23 -3.04
#